data_AF-A0A7J6WMM1-F1
#
_entry.id   AF-A0A7J6WMM1-F1
#
_cell.length_a   1.000
_cell.length_b   1.000
_cell.length_c   1.000
_cell.angle_alpha   90.00
_cell.angle_beta   90.00
_cell.angle_gamma   90.00
#
_symmetry.space_group_name_H-M   'P 1'
#
loop_
_entity.id
_entity.type
_entity.pdbx_description
1 polymer ?
#
loop_
_entity_poly.entity_id
_entity_poly.type
_entity_poly.pdbx_seq_one_letter_code
_entity_poly.pdbx_strand_id
1 'polypeptide(L)'
;MIENKLNERIDAGKTWQPPIKSSEDLFEVHSIRTNIVDLRRFSCTCGRWRVEGIPCAHALRSHEEVVIPPEVRNQPGRPKTNRIPNSGLVQQKGRFKSKICITSAEWSEMTAKNLFNS
;
A
#
# COMPACT_ATOMS: atom_id res chain seq x y z
N MET A 1 -22.33 -15.38 -19.75
CA MET A 1 -21.30 -16.20 -20.45
C MET A 1 -20.00 -15.44 -20.71
N ILE A 2 -20.02 -14.24 -21.29
CA ILE A 2 -18.79 -13.44 -21.52
C ILE A 2 -18.25 -12.84 -20.20
N GLU A 3 -19.13 -12.36 -19.32
CA GLU A 3 -18.76 -11.78 -18.02
C GLU A 3 -17.98 -12.74 -17.13
N ASN A 4 -18.42 -14.01 -17.02
CA ASN A 4 -17.70 -15.03 -16.25
C ASN A 4 -16.27 -15.23 -16.78
N LYS A 5 -16.13 -15.31 -18.10
CA LYS A 5 -14.83 -15.47 -18.76
C LYS A 5 -13.94 -14.24 -18.57
N LEU A 6 -14.54 -13.05 -18.48
CA LEU A 6 -13.82 -11.84 -18.15
C LEU A 6 -13.33 -11.87 -16.70
N ASN A 7 -14.20 -12.24 -15.75
CA ASN A 7 -13.86 -12.35 -14.33
C ASN A 7 -12.72 -13.34 -14.08
N GLU A 8 -12.76 -14.52 -14.72
CA GLU A 8 -11.66 -15.50 -14.65
C GLU A 8 -10.32 -14.92 -15.13
N ARG A 9 -10.34 -14.10 -16.20
CA ARG A 9 -9.14 -13.45 -16.73
C ARG A 9 -8.64 -12.33 -15.82
N ILE A 10 -9.55 -11.59 -15.19
CA ILE A 10 -9.20 -10.59 -14.17
C ILE A 10 -8.55 -11.33 -12.99
N ASP A 11 -9.18 -12.38 -12.47
CA ASP A 11 -8.67 -13.16 -11.34
C ASP A 11 -7.29 -13.75 -11.59
N ALA A 12 -7.04 -14.25 -12.81
CA ALA A 12 -5.70 -14.72 -13.20
C ALA A 12 -4.64 -13.60 -13.15
N GLY A 13 -5.01 -12.37 -13.52
CA GLY A 13 -4.12 -11.21 -13.56
C GLY A 13 -3.92 -10.50 -12.21
N LYS A 14 -4.84 -10.66 -11.25
CA LYS A 14 -4.83 -9.95 -9.96
C LYS A 14 -3.56 -10.14 -9.13
N THR A 15 -2.88 -11.29 -9.28
CA THR A 15 -1.67 -11.62 -8.52
C THR A 15 -0.38 -11.20 -9.22
N TRP A 16 -0.46 -10.67 -10.44
CA TRP A 16 0.71 -10.27 -11.20
C TRP A 16 1.20 -8.89 -10.79
N GLN A 17 2.51 -8.70 -10.92
CA GLN A 17 3.14 -7.40 -10.71
C GLN A 17 2.50 -6.34 -11.65
N PRO A 18 2.53 -5.06 -11.25
CA PRO A 18 2.11 -3.98 -12.12
C PRO A 18 2.80 -4.05 -13.49
N PRO A 19 2.06 -3.81 -14.59
CA PRO A 19 2.65 -3.77 -15.91
C PRO A 19 3.62 -2.60 -16.03
N ILE A 20 4.71 -2.82 -16.75
CA ILE A 20 5.67 -1.76 -17.07
C ILE A 20 5.14 -1.04 -18.30
N LYS A 21 4.87 0.26 -18.18
CA LYS A 21 4.40 1.10 -19.28
C LYS A 21 5.59 1.55 -20.11
N SER A 22 5.69 1.10 -21.36
CA SER A 22 6.73 1.51 -22.31
C SER A 22 6.32 2.75 -23.12
N SER A 23 5.03 2.88 -23.44
CA SER A 23 4.43 4.05 -24.08
C SER A 23 2.97 4.19 -23.65
N GLU A 24 2.22 5.13 -24.21
CA GLU A 24 0.80 5.33 -23.88
C GLU A 24 -0.02 4.04 -23.97
N ASP A 25 0.18 3.26 -25.04
CA ASP A 25 -0.60 2.06 -25.36
C ASP A 25 0.19 0.75 -25.30
N LEU A 26 1.50 0.79 -25.02
CA LEU A 26 2.37 -0.40 -24.97
C LEU A 26 2.80 -0.74 -23.55
N PHE A 27 2.51 -1.97 -23.15
CA PHE A 27 2.75 -2.47 -21.80
C PHE A 27 3.44 -3.82 -21.82
N GLU A 28 4.37 -4.00 -20.89
CA GLU A 28 5.02 -5.27 -20.61
C GLU A 28 4.42 -5.89 -19.34
N VAL A 29 3.79 -7.05 -19.49
CA VAL A 29 3.09 -7.76 -18.41
C VAL A 29 3.85 -9.03 -18.05
N HIS A 30 4.28 -9.12 -16.79
CA HIS A 30 5.00 -10.28 -16.26
C HIS A 30 4.02 -11.30 -15.65
N SER A 31 3.87 -12.46 -16.32
CA SER A 31 3.17 -13.63 -15.77
C SER A 31 4.10 -14.86 -15.76
N ILE A 32 3.65 -16.03 -16.25
CA ILE A 32 4.52 -17.19 -16.50
C ILE A 32 5.60 -16.85 -17.54
N ARG A 33 5.24 -16.00 -18.50
CA ARG A 33 6.14 -15.40 -19.48
C ARG A 33 5.83 -13.92 -19.57
N THR A 34 6.84 -13.13 -19.90
CA THR A 34 6.66 -11.73 -20.28
C THR A 34 5.84 -11.66 -21.55
N ASN A 35 4.79 -10.84 -21.53
CA ASN A 35 3.94 -10.58 -22.70
C ASN A 35 3.85 -9.10 -22.97
N ILE A 36 3.82 -8.74 -24.25
CA ILE A 36 3.67 -7.36 -24.69
C ILE A 36 2.21 -7.16 -25.08
N VAL A 37 1.56 -6.17 -24.47
CA VAL A 37 0.19 -5.75 -24.75
C VAL A 37 0.25 -4.43 -25.51
N ASP A 38 -0.45 -4.37 -26.64
CA ASP A 38 -0.68 -3.17 -27.42
C ASP A 38 -2.18 -2.87 -27.40
N LEU A 39 -2.57 -1.88 -26.60
CA LEU A 39 -3.96 -1.46 -26.42
C LEU A 39 -4.53 -0.82 -27.69
N ARG A 40 -3.71 -0.05 -28.42
CA ARG A 40 -4.10 0.60 -29.68
C ARG A 40 -4.46 -0.41 -30.77
N ARG A 41 -3.77 -1.55 -30.78
CA ARG A 41 -4.02 -2.66 -31.73
C ARG A 41 -4.91 -3.75 -31.16
N PHE A 42 -5.41 -3.60 -29.93
CA PHE A 42 -6.19 -4.62 -29.21
C PHE A 42 -5.51 -6.00 -29.28
N SER A 43 -4.20 -6.03 -29.01
CA SER A 43 -3.38 -7.23 -29.21
C SER A 43 -2.47 -7.52 -28.04
N CYS A 44 -2.10 -8.79 -27.90
CA CYS A 44 -1.14 -9.27 -26.92
C CYS A 44 -0.30 -10.36 -27.58
N THR A 45 0.98 -10.47 -27.22
CA THR A 45 1.87 -11.55 -27.71
C THR A 45 1.39 -12.94 -27.36
N CYS A 46 0.50 -13.10 -26.37
CA CYS A 46 -0.15 -14.38 -26.09
C CYS A 46 -1.19 -14.80 -27.14
N GLY A 47 -1.55 -13.90 -28.07
CA GLY A 47 -2.46 -14.13 -29.20
C GLY A 47 -3.95 -14.18 -28.84
N ARG A 48 -4.31 -14.42 -27.58
CA ARG A 48 -5.69 -14.69 -27.16
C ARG A 48 -6.67 -13.55 -27.42
N TRP A 49 -6.24 -12.29 -27.32
CA TRP A 49 -7.14 -11.16 -27.58
C TRP A 49 -7.63 -11.16 -29.03
N ARG A 50 -6.71 -11.33 -29.99
CA ARG A 50 -7.05 -11.34 -31.41
C ARG A 50 -7.92 -12.54 -31.80
N VAL A 51 -7.66 -13.71 -31.22
CA VAL A 51 -8.39 -14.95 -31.54
C VAL A 51 -9.79 -14.96 -30.91
N GLU A 52 -9.91 -14.55 -29.66
CA GLU A 52 -11.16 -14.69 -28.91
C GLU A 52 -12.05 -13.42 -28.97
N GLY A 53 -11.55 -12.32 -29.53
CA GLY A 53 -12.28 -11.06 -29.66
C GLY A 53 -12.50 -10.32 -28.35
N ILE A 54 -11.99 -10.84 -27.23
CA ILE A 54 -12.11 -10.25 -25.89
C ILE A 54 -10.74 -10.12 -25.22
N PRO A 55 -10.51 -9.09 -24.36
CA PRO A 55 -9.20 -8.82 -23.78
C PRO A 55 -8.71 -9.96 -22.90
N CYS A 56 -7.50 -10.46 -23.16
CA CYS A 56 -6.87 -11.49 -22.33
C CYS A 56 -6.49 -10.96 -20.92
N ALA A 57 -6.13 -11.85 -20.00
CA ALA A 57 -5.71 -11.46 -18.65
C ALA A 57 -4.58 -10.40 -18.65
N HIS A 58 -3.63 -10.49 -19.60
CA HIS A 58 -2.58 -9.49 -19.77
C HIS A 58 -3.12 -8.11 -20.16
N ALA A 59 -4.09 -8.09 -21.07
CA ALA A 59 -4.71 -6.86 -21.54
C ALA A 59 -5.49 -6.16 -20.41
N LEU A 60 -6.23 -6.94 -19.64
CA LEU A 60 -7.00 -6.43 -18.49
C LEU A 60 -6.07 -5.87 -17.41
N ARG A 61 -4.94 -6.54 -17.17
CA ARG A 61 -3.92 -6.05 -16.23
C ARG A 61 -3.32 -4.70 -16.65
N SER A 62 -3.25 -4.43 -17.96
CA SER A 62 -2.67 -3.21 -18.56
C SER A 62 -3.58 -1.99 -18.47
N HIS A 63 -4.88 -2.18 -18.21
CA HIS A 63 -5.88 -1.12 -18.20
C HIS A 63 -6.13 -0.51 -16.81
N GLU A 64 -5.44 -1.00 -15.78
CA GLU A 64 -5.52 -0.43 -14.44
C GLU A 64 -4.63 0.80 -14.38
N GLU A 65 -5.22 1.99 -14.23
CA GLU A 65 -4.49 3.13 -13.69
C GLU A 65 -4.08 2.75 -12.27
N VAL A 66 -2.92 2.12 -12.15
CA VAL A 66 -2.29 1.88 -10.87
C VAL A 66 -1.97 3.26 -10.33
N VAL A 67 -2.79 3.76 -9.41
CA VAL A 67 -2.39 4.84 -8.51
C VAL A 67 -1.27 4.26 -7.66
N ILE A 68 -0.04 4.33 -8.18
CA ILE A 68 1.15 3.94 -7.43
C ILE A 68 1.21 4.94 -6.27
N PRO A 69 1.10 4.50 -5.00
CA PRO A 69 1.37 5.39 -3.89
C PRO A 69 2.79 5.94 -4.08
N PRO A 70 3.01 7.25 -3.94
CA PRO A 70 4.33 7.83 -4.17
C PRO A 70 5.37 7.09 -3.32
N GLU A 71 6.56 6.84 -3.87
CA GLU A 71 7.65 6.29 -3.09
C GLU A 71 7.92 7.19 -1.88
N VAL A 72 7.60 6.71 -0.67
CA VAL A 72 7.85 7.45 0.56
C VAL A 72 9.31 7.28 0.93
N ARG A 73 10.13 8.30 0.64
CA ARG A 73 11.45 8.44 1.28
C ARG A 73 11.25 9.00 2.68
N ASN A 74 11.30 8.11 3.67
CA ASN A 74 11.38 8.54 5.06
C ASN A 74 12.69 9.31 5.25
N GLN A 75 12.59 10.57 5.65
CA GLN A 75 13.77 11.33 6.07
C GLN A 75 14.45 10.56 7.20
N PRO A 76 15.79 10.49 7.23
CA PRO A 76 16.50 9.90 8.36
C PRO A 76 15.95 10.49 9.65
N GLY A 77 15.54 9.62 10.56
CA GLY A 77 15.09 10.05 11.89
C GLY A 77 16.18 10.90 12.55
N ARG A 78 15.77 11.84 13.42
CA ARG A 78 16.71 12.69 14.16
C ARG A 78 17.86 11.82 14.69
N PRO A 79 19.13 12.13 14.32
CA PRO A 79 20.27 11.37 14.81
C PRO A 79 20.22 11.26 16.33
N LYS A 80 20.42 10.06 16.85
CA LYS A 80 20.53 9.84 18.29
C LYS A 80 21.78 10.57 18.78
N THR A 81 21.59 11.75 19.34
CA THR A 81 22.64 12.53 19.98
C THR A 81 22.55 12.31 21.49
N ASN A 82 23.70 12.16 22.13
CA ASN A 82 23.77 12.34 23.57
C ASN A 82 23.34 13.77 23.87
N ARG A 83 22.27 13.95 24.65
CA ARG A 83 21.81 15.28 25.04
C ARG A 83 22.92 15.91 25.89
N ILE A 84 23.44 17.06 25.49
CA ILE A 84 24.29 17.88 26.35
C ILE A 84 23.38 18.41 27.47
N PRO A 85 23.63 18.08 28.75
CA PRO A 85 22.87 18.65 29.84
C PRO A 85 23.20 20.14 29.96
N ASN A 86 22.18 21.00 30.09
CA ASN A 86 22.40 22.40 30.43
C ASN A 86 22.94 22.47 31.87
N SER A 87 24.19 22.87 32.06
CA SER A 87 24.83 22.96 33.39
C SER A 87 24.41 24.21 34.17
N GLY A 88 23.15 24.61 34.06
CA GLY A 88 22.50 25.54 34.98
C GLY A 88 21.78 24.73 36.03
N LEU A 89 22.02 25.03 37.31
CA LEU A 89 21.46 24.35 38.49
C LEU A 89 20.09 23.75 38.20
N VAL A 90 20.04 22.42 38.12
CA VAL A 90 18.81 21.66 37.94
C VAL A 90 17.95 21.93 39.18
N GLN A 91 17.05 22.91 39.10
CA GLN A 91 15.84 22.88 39.90
C GLN A 91 15.04 21.70 39.36
N GLN A 92 15.07 20.57 40.08
CA GLN A 92 14.22 19.43 39.81
C GLN A 92 12.76 19.83 40.00
N LYS A 93 12.16 20.50 39.00
CA LYS A 93 10.71 20.66 38.95
C LYS A 93 10.15 19.33 38.49
N GLY A 94 9.52 18.61 39.43
CA GLY A 94 8.85 17.35 39.17
C GLY A 94 7.87 17.45 38.00
N ARG A 95 7.58 16.31 37.38
CA ARG A 95 6.72 16.19 36.19
C ARG A 95 5.41 16.96 36.36
N PHE A 96 5.21 18.01 35.57
CA PHE A 96 3.93 18.71 35.51
C PHE A 96 2.89 17.78 34.90
N LYS A 97 1.99 17.25 35.73
CA LYS A 97 0.85 16.46 35.29
C LYS A 97 -0.18 17.42 34.70
N SER A 98 -0.28 17.49 33.38
CA SER A 98 -1.41 18.19 32.75
C SER A 98 -2.69 17.44 33.09
N LYS A 99 -3.82 18.14 33.23
CA LYS A 99 -5.12 17.51 33.53
C LYS A 99 -5.65 16.59 32.41
N ILE A 100 -4.93 16.48 31.28
CA ILE A 100 -5.38 15.79 30.06
C ILE A 100 -4.63 14.46 29.86
N CYS A 101 -3.40 14.33 30.35
CA CYS A 101 -2.59 13.13 30.11
C CYS A 101 -2.77 12.12 31.25
N ILE A 102 -3.73 11.20 31.10
CA ILE A 102 -3.92 10.07 32.03
C ILE A 102 -2.76 9.08 31.84
N THR A 103 -2.08 8.73 32.93
CA THR A 103 -1.01 7.74 32.92
C THR A 103 -1.57 6.31 32.83
N SER A 104 -0.78 5.36 32.34
CA SER A 104 -1.19 3.95 32.21
C SER A 104 -1.66 3.32 33.53
N ALA A 105 -1.17 3.81 34.67
CA ALA A 105 -1.59 3.37 36.00
C ALA A 105 -3.02 3.85 36.34
N GLU A 106 -3.32 5.11 36.00
CA GLU A 106 -4.65 5.71 36.21
C GLU A 106 -5.72 5.05 35.32
N TRP A 107 -5.36 4.60 34.10
CA TRP A 107 -6.24 3.79 33.24
C TRP A 107 -6.64 2.44 33.86
N SER A 108 -5.67 1.74 34.48
CA SER A 108 -5.91 0.43 35.09
C SER A 108 -6.86 0.54 36.29
N GLU A 109 -6.72 1.62 37.06
CA GLU A 109 -7.56 1.90 38.23
C GLU A 109 -9.00 2.29 37.86
N MET A 110 -9.19 3.02 36.74
CA MET A 110 -10.51 3.34 36.20
C MET A 110 -11.25 2.09 35.69
N THR A 111 -10.56 1.18 35.00
CA THR A 111 -11.15 -0.10 34.57
C THR A 111 -11.53 -1.00 35.75
N ALA A 112 -10.71 -1.02 36.81
CA ALA A 112 -11.01 -1.81 38.01
C ALA A 112 -12.27 -1.33 38.73
N LYS A 113 -12.50 -0.01 38.81
CA LYS A 113 -13.68 0.57 39.47
C LYS A 113 -14.98 0.37 38.67
N ASN A 114 -14.91 0.25 37.34
CA ASN A 114 -16.08 -0.03 36.49
C ASN A 114 -16.53 -1.49 36.52
N LEU A 115 -15.68 -2.44 36.93
CA LEU A 115 -16.04 -3.86 37.06
C LEU A 115 -16.81 -4.19 38.35
N PHE A 116 -16.83 -3.27 39.32
CA PHE A 116 -17.53 -3.44 40.61
C PHE A 116 -18.90 -2.75 40.68
N ASN A 117 -19.38 -2.16 39.58
CA ASN A 117 -20.71 -1.52 39.47
C ASN A 117 -21.59 -2.17 38.39
N SER A 118 -21.58 -3.51 38.30
CA SER A 118 -22.55 -4.33 37.55
C SER A 118 -23.29 -5.26 38.49
#